data_AF-A0A2A8BX32-F1
#
_entry.id   AF-A0A2A8BX32-F1
#
_cell.length_a   1.000
_cell.length_b   1.000
_cell.length_c   1.000
_cell.angle_alpha   90.00
_cell.angle_beta   90.00
_cell.angle_gamma   90.00
#
_symmetry.space_group_name_H-M   'P 1'
#
loop_
_entity.id
_entity.type
_entity.pdbx_description
1 polymer ?
#
loop_
_entity_poly.entity_id
_entity_poly.type
_entity_poly.pdbx_seq_one_letter_code
_entity_poly.pdbx_strand_id
1 'polypeptide(L)'
;MAKSQMFLDRTIEFEGRDATYRIPSLMTKVEQVAELAHIKTEKPLFFHCKEIEMDNQYITFKYHVDEGFAPFVRTKKLGALPKLALVEKLLEIQGLENSEFITFVT
;
A
#
# COMPACT_ATOMS: atom_id res chain seq x y z
N MET A 1 1.87 14.90 -12.97
CA MET A 1 0.57 14.25 -13.24
C MET A 1 0.47 13.04 -12.33
N ALA A 2 -0.45 13.05 -11.37
CA ALA A 2 -0.73 11.90 -10.52
C ALA A 2 -1.17 10.71 -11.38
N LYS A 3 -0.70 9.51 -11.04
CA LYS A 3 -1.19 8.27 -11.66
C LYS A 3 -2.12 7.58 -10.70
N SER A 4 -3.41 7.57 -11.04
CA SER A 4 -4.44 6.85 -10.29
C SER A 4 -4.56 5.42 -10.83
N GLN A 5 -4.50 4.43 -9.95
CA GLN A 5 -4.78 3.03 -10.25
C GLN A 5 -5.96 2.58 -9.39
N MET A 6 -6.95 1.94 -10.00
CA MET A 6 -8.02 1.30 -9.24
C MET A 6 -7.49 0.02 -8.59
N PHE A 7 -7.77 -0.16 -7.31
CA PHE A 7 -7.50 -1.37 -6.54
C PHE A 7 -8.81 -1.75 -5.84
N LEU A 8 -9.53 -2.77 -6.34
CA LEU A 8 -10.94 -2.99 -5.98
C LEU A 8 -11.78 -1.71 -6.23
N ASP A 9 -12.83 -1.46 -5.46
CA ASP A 9 -13.62 -0.21 -5.50
C ASP A 9 -12.88 1.01 -4.89
N ARG A 10 -11.55 0.99 -4.86
CA ARG A 10 -10.70 1.97 -4.17
C ARG A 10 -9.69 2.59 -5.12
N THR A 11 -9.18 3.76 -4.77
CA THR A 11 -8.24 4.51 -5.61
C THR A 11 -6.92 4.69 -4.88
N ILE A 12 -5.84 4.18 -5.47
CA ILE A 12 -4.47 4.54 -5.08
C ILE A 12 -3.93 5.56 -6.07
N GLU A 13 -3.40 6.66 -5.56
CA GLU A 13 -2.82 7.75 -6.34
C GLU A 13 -1.36 7.95 -5.94
N PHE A 14 -0.50 8.10 -6.94
CA PHE A 14 0.92 8.36 -6.73
C PHE A 14 1.29 9.78 -7.19
N GLU A 15 1.85 10.57 -6.28
CA GLU A 15 2.41 11.90 -6.54
C GLU A 15 3.89 11.92 -6.15
N GLY A 16 4.76 11.72 -7.15
CA GLY A 16 6.20 11.58 -6.88
C GLY A 16 6.49 10.32 -6.08
N ARG A 17 6.84 10.48 -4.79
CA ARG A 17 7.11 9.41 -3.82
C ARG A 17 6.01 9.23 -2.79
N ASP A 18 4.99 10.08 -2.81
CA ASP A 18 3.87 9.96 -1.91
C ASP A 18 2.76 9.13 -2.57
N ALA A 19 2.22 8.20 -1.79
CA ALA A 19 1.12 7.33 -2.22
C ALA A 19 -0.10 7.60 -1.32
N THR A 20 -1.22 7.92 -1.95
CA THR A 20 -2.50 8.15 -1.27
C THR A 20 -3.46 7.02 -1.60
N TYR A 21 -3.98 6.35 -0.59
CA TYR A 21 -4.97 5.29 -0.76
C TYR A 21 -6.28 5.70 -0.10
N ARG A 22 -7.38 5.68 -0.85
CA ARG A 22 -8.70 6.11 -0.36
C ARG A 22 -9.69 4.95 -0.36
N ILE A 23 -10.34 4.73 0.77
CA ILE A 23 -11.41 3.75 0.97
C ILE A 23 -12.71 4.50 1.22
N PRO A 24 -13.81 4.25 0.48
CA PRO A 24 -15.10 4.85 0.79
C PRO A 24 -15.56 4.53 2.22
N SER A 25 -16.00 5.53 2.98
CA SER A 25 -16.43 5.37 4.38
C SER A 25 -17.61 4.40 4.51
N LEU A 26 -18.46 4.27 3.48
CA LEU A 26 -19.57 3.30 3.42
C LEU A 26 -19.11 1.83 3.34
N MET A 27 -17.85 1.57 2.99
CA MET A 27 -17.30 0.21 2.86
C MET A 27 -16.56 -0.26 4.12
N THR A 28 -16.61 0.51 5.19
CA THR A 28 -15.89 0.25 6.44
C THR A 28 -16.79 0.53 7.63
N LYS A 29 -16.48 -0.11 8.77
CA LYS A 29 -17.17 0.08 10.06
C LYS A 29 -16.37 0.96 11.03
N VAL A 30 -15.26 1.54 10.58
CA VAL A 30 -14.41 2.41 11.39
C VAL A 30 -15.16 3.71 11.65
N GLU A 31 -15.34 4.06 12.93
CA GLU A 31 -16.08 5.25 13.34
C GLU A 31 -15.16 6.42 13.71
N GLN A 32 -13.89 6.14 14.01
CA GLN A 32 -12.89 7.14 14.35
C GLN A 32 -11.47 6.73 13.95
N VAL A 33 -10.64 7.72 13.60
CA VAL A 33 -9.22 7.51 13.22
C VAL A 33 -8.42 6.82 14.34
N ALA A 34 -8.80 6.98 15.60
CA ALA A 34 -8.13 6.37 16.75
C ALA A 34 -8.13 4.83 16.69
N GLU A 35 -9.13 4.21 16.06
CA GLU A 35 -9.18 2.75 15.85
C GLU A 35 -8.04 2.26 14.93
N LEU A 36 -7.51 3.15 14.09
CA LEU A 36 -6.46 2.87 13.11
C LEU A 36 -5.06 3.22 13.62
N ALA A 37 -4.89 3.53 14.91
CA ALA A 37 -3.62 3.98 15.48
C ALA A 37 -2.46 2.98 15.22
N HIS A 38 -2.76 1.68 15.24
CA HIS A 38 -1.79 0.61 14.99
C HIS A 38 -1.20 0.64 13.57
N ILE A 39 -1.94 1.17 12.57
CA ILE A 39 -1.49 1.30 11.17
C ILE A 39 -0.40 2.38 11.02
N LYS A 40 -0.42 3.42 11.87
CA LYS A 40 0.60 4.49 11.85
C LYS A 40 1.95 4.05 12.43
N THR A 41 2.00 2.89 13.09
CA THR A 41 3.27 2.40 13.67
C THR A 41 4.16 1.86 12.57
N GLU A 42 5.47 2.15 12.61
CA GLU A 42 6.41 1.52 11.68
C GLU A 42 6.45 0.01 11.88
N LYS A 43 6.32 -0.74 10.79
CA LYS A 43 6.32 -2.19 10.77
C LYS A 43 7.29 -2.68 9.69
N PRO A 44 8.06 -3.74 9.96
CA PRO A 44 8.86 -4.38 8.93
C PRO A 44 7.98 -4.80 7.74
N LEU A 45 8.50 -4.73 6.52
CA LEU A 45 7.84 -5.17 5.28
C LEU A 45 6.68 -4.28 4.78
N PHE A 46 6.30 -3.23 5.51
CA PHE A 46 5.26 -2.29 5.08
C PHE A 46 5.82 -0.87 4.97
N PHE A 47 5.32 -0.10 3.99
CA PHE A 47 5.59 1.34 3.95
C PHE A 47 4.90 2.02 5.13
N HIS A 48 5.59 2.96 5.75
CA HIS A 48 5.04 3.68 6.89
C HIS A 48 3.89 4.61 6.48
N CYS A 49 2.75 4.45 7.14
CA CYS A 49 1.59 5.33 6.98
C CYS A 49 1.78 6.60 7.82
N LYS A 50 2.12 7.71 7.16
CA LYS A 50 2.40 9.00 7.83
C LYS A 50 1.13 9.64 8.38
N GLU A 51 0.05 9.57 7.61
CA GLU A 51 -1.19 10.27 7.91
C GLU A 51 -2.41 9.43 7.54
N ILE A 52 -3.42 9.51 8.42
CA ILE A 52 -4.73 8.90 8.22
C ILE A 52 -5.75 10.01 8.47
N GLU A 53 -6.54 10.31 7.46
CA GLU A 53 -7.64 11.27 7.51
C GLU A 53 -8.95 10.53 7.28
N MET A 54 -10.02 11.00 7.93
CA MET A 54 -11.36 10.45 7.73
C MET A 54 -12.35 11.59 7.58
N ASP A 55 -13.15 11.51 6.53
CA ASP A 55 -14.29 12.37 6.28
C ASP A 55 -15.55 11.53 5.99
N ASN A 56 -16.66 12.22 5.70
CA ASN A 56 -17.95 11.56 5.44
C ASN A 56 -17.96 10.65 4.21
N GLN A 57 -17.00 10.83 3.30
CA GLN A 57 -16.91 10.10 2.03
C GLN A 57 -15.81 9.04 2.05
N TYR A 58 -14.65 9.35 2.64
CA TYR A 58 -13.46 8.50 2.58
C TYR A 58 -12.67 8.41 3.88
N ILE A 59 -12.03 7.26 4.06
CA ILE A 59 -10.81 7.11 4.87
C ILE A 59 -9.62 7.18 3.93
N THR A 60 -8.73 8.13 4.16
CA THR A 60 -7.55 8.42 3.35
C THR A 60 -6.28 8.05 4.11
N PHE A 61 -5.45 7.20 3.51
CA PHE A 61 -4.15 6.79 4.04
C PHE A 61 -3.05 7.40 3.18
N LYS A 62 -2.10 8.10 3.78
CA LYS A 62 -0.95 8.69 3.08
C LYS A 62 0.33 7.97 3.49
N TYR A 63 1.06 7.49 2.49
CA TYR A 63 2.32 6.76 2.64
C TYR A 63 3.44 7.51 1.95
N HIS A 64 4.64 7.39 2.51
CA HIS A 64 5.87 7.80 1.84
C HIS A 64 6.60 6.56 1.31
N VAL A 65 6.98 6.58 0.04
CA VAL A 65 7.75 5.51 -0.61
C VAL A 65 9.21 5.93 -0.67
N ASP A 66 10.06 5.23 0.07
CA ASP A 66 11.48 5.56 0.18
C ASP A 66 12.23 5.45 -1.16
N GLU A 67 13.42 6.04 -1.21
CA GLU A 67 14.31 5.94 -2.36
C GLU A 67 14.69 4.48 -2.66
N GLY A 68 14.75 4.14 -3.95
CA GLY A 68 15.08 2.78 -4.39
C GLY A 68 13.87 1.85 -4.51
N PHE A 69 12.71 2.24 -3.99
CA PHE A 69 11.46 1.48 -4.19
C PHE A 69 10.76 1.90 -5.49
N ALA A 70 10.17 0.91 -6.17
CA ALA A 70 9.45 1.11 -7.41
C ALA A 70 8.17 0.26 -7.44
N PRO A 71 7.06 0.78 -8.02
CA PRO A 71 5.84 0.00 -8.19
C PRO A 71 6.10 -1.30 -8.96
N PHE A 72 5.51 -2.41 -8.49
CA PHE A 72 5.69 -3.73 -9.11
C PHE A 72 5.30 -3.74 -10.59
N VAL A 73 4.34 -2.92 -11.02
CA VAL A 73 3.96 -2.76 -12.43
C VAL A 73 5.12 -2.34 -13.35
N ARG A 74 6.16 -1.68 -12.82
CA ARG A 74 7.35 -1.32 -13.61
C ARG A 74 8.19 -2.54 -13.98
N THR A 75 8.09 -3.63 -13.21
CA THR A 75 8.82 -4.87 -13.47
C THR A 75 8.40 -5.53 -14.79
N LYS A 76 7.18 -5.22 -15.30
CA LYS A 76 6.70 -5.70 -16.61
C LYS A 76 7.66 -5.36 -17.76
N LYS A 77 8.42 -4.28 -17.64
CA LYS A 77 9.41 -3.84 -18.65
C LYS A 77 10.77 -4.54 -18.56
N LEU A 78 11.02 -5.31 -17.50
CA LEU A 78 12.28 -6.03 -17.32
C LEU A 78 12.35 -7.28 -18.21
N GLY A 79 13.58 -7.74 -18.47
CA GLY A 79 13.83 -9.04 -19.10
C GLY A 79 13.36 -10.22 -18.24
N ALA A 80 13.34 -11.43 -18.81
CA ALA A 80 12.83 -12.62 -18.14
C ALA A 80 13.59 -12.96 -16.84
N LEU A 81 14.92 -12.93 -16.86
CA LEU A 81 15.74 -13.30 -15.68
C LEU A 81 15.53 -12.36 -14.48
N PRO A 82 15.57 -11.02 -14.60
CA PRO A 82 15.25 -10.13 -13.49
C PRO A 82 13.82 -10.30 -12.95
N LYS A 83 12.85 -10.63 -13.81
CA LYS A 83 11.47 -10.92 -13.36
C LYS A 83 11.42 -12.16 -12.47
N LEU A 84 12.06 -13.24 -12.90
CA LEU A 84 12.10 -14.49 -12.12
C LEU A 84 12.78 -14.27 -10.76
N ALA A 85 13.90 -13.56 -10.72
CA ALA A 85 14.57 -13.21 -9.46
C ALA A 85 13.69 -12.37 -8.51
N LEU A 86 12.84 -11.50 -9.05
CA LEU A 86 11.88 -10.73 -8.24
C LEU A 86 10.74 -11.61 -7.70
N VAL A 87 10.25 -12.57 -8.50
CA VAL A 87 9.20 -13.51 -8.07
C VAL A 87 9.73 -14.45 -6.98
N GLU A 88 10.96 -14.94 -7.12
CA GLU A 88 11.61 -15.76 -6.09
C GLU A 88 11.68 -15.01 -4.76
N LYS A 89 12.13 -13.75 -4.77
CA LYS A 89 12.13 -12.90 -3.58
C LYS A 89 10.75 -12.65 -2.99
N LEU A 90 9.70 -12.59 -3.81
CA LEU A 90 8.31 -12.46 -3.33
C LEU A 90 7.83 -13.73 -2.62
N LEU A 91 8.22 -14.91 -3.12
CA LEU A 91 7.90 -16.20 -2.50
C LEU A 91 8.64 -16.38 -1.16
N GLU A 92 9.79 -15.73 -1.00
CA GLU A 92 10.60 -15.78 0.22
C GLU A 92 10.14 -14.84 1.33
N ILE A 93 9.09 -14.02 1.12
CA ILE A 93 8.57 -13.11 2.15
C ILE A 93 7.74 -13.89 3.18
N GLN A 94 8.41 -14.73 3.98
CA GLN A 94 7.83 -15.51 5.08
C GLN A 94 7.32 -14.63 6.23
N GLY A 95 7.77 -13.37 6.32
CA GLY A 95 7.37 -12.45 7.37
C GLY A 95 5.94 -11.93 7.24
N LEU A 96 5.33 -12.00 6.05
CA LEU A 96 3.95 -11.52 5.84
C LEU A 96 2.91 -12.46 6.48
N GLU A 97 3.16 -13.78 6.45
CA GLU A 97 2.28 -14.79 7.04
C GLU A 97 2.12 -14.62 8.56
N ASN A 98 3.14 -14.07 9.21
CA ASN A 98 3.17 -13.84 10.66
C ASN A 98 2.76 -12.41 11.05
N SER A 99 2.38 -11.57 10.08
CA SER A 99 1.97 -10.21 10.37
C SER A 99 0.54 -10.16 10.94
N GLU A 100 0.24 -9.16 11.77
CA GLU A 100 -1.12 -8.91 12.25
C GLU A 100 -2.09 -8.39 11.16
N PHE A 101 -1.58 -8.18 9.95
CA PHE A 101 -2.29 -7.58 8.83
C PHE A 101 -2.60 -8.60 7.74
N ILE A 102 -3.76 -8.41 7.09
CA ILE A 102 -4.08 -9.12 5.86
C ILE A 102 -3.41 -8.37 4.70
N THR A 103 -2.52 -9.04 3.98
CA THR A 103 -1.81 -8.49 2.83
C THR A 103 -2.37 -9.07 1.54
N PHE A 104 -2.70 -8.20 0.58
CA PHE A 104 -3.13 -8.60 -0.76
C PHE A 104 -1.97 -8.37 -1.75
N VAL A 105 -1.59 -9.42 -2.47
CA VAL A 105 -0.59 -9.35 -3.54
C VAL A 105 -1.32 -9.44 -4.88
N THR A 106 -1.26 -8.37 -5.69
CA THR A 106 -1.99 -8.25 -6.97
C THR A 106 -1.13 -7.72 -8.10
#